data_AF-D9PIR0-F1
#
_entry.id   AF-D9PIR0-F1
#
_cell.length_a   1.000
_cell.length_b   1.000
_cell.length_c   1.000
_cell.angle_alpha   90.00
_cell.angle_beta   90.00
_cell.angle_gamma   90.00
#
_symmetry.space_group_name_H-M   'P 1'
#
loop_
_entity.id
_entity.type
_entity.pdbx_description
1 polymer ?
#
loop_
_entity_poly.entity_id
_entity_poly.type
_entity_poly.pdbx_seq_one_letter_code
_entity_poly.pdbx_strand_id
1 'polypeptide(L)'
;MTEGEVSLTPDDLFSKMCGVVADYTGKRLVVEKTPHHVHYAERIALAYPETRFIVMMREPYGFMRSYKHQGDRKEDEVKDSFKRLYHPIGCAMVYRGYARSIVRLQSRHPKQTCVIALEDVTRDPSGVLRRIAAFLDLSPMGEAALPAINSSFPQGPAVILEREDVFWMNFLAGSAIRALGYKMDPAANFADGIGALPSLPLWGWRAMAHLMAYQNARVMGYLRQWLA
;
A
#
# COMPACT_ATOMS: atom_id res chain seq x y z
N MET A 1 2.19 48.62 -10.83
CA MET A 1 2.44 47.62 -9.77
C MET A 1 2.23 46.27 -10.42
N THR A 2 3.32 45.60 -10.79
CA THR A 2 3.27 44.25 -11.34
C THR A 2 2.85 43.31 -10.23
N GLU A 3 1.67 42.70 -10.37
CA GLU A 3 1.20 41.61 -9.51
C GLU A 3 2.29 40.53 -9.49
N GLY A 4 2.96 40.41 -8.35
CA GLY A 4 3.96 39.36 -8.15
C GLY A 4 3.25 38.02 -8.20
N GLU A 5 3.62 37.20 -9.16
CA GLU A 5 3.12 35.84 -9.34
C GLU A 5 3.42 35.05 -8.05
N VAL A 6 2.37 34.81 -7.24
CA VAL A 6 2.51 34.01 -6.02
C VAL A 6 2.73 32.56 -6.46
N SER A 7 3.99 32.13 -6.43
CA SER A 7 4.39 30.74 -6.62
C SER A 7 3.79 29.89 -5.49
N LEU A 8 2.66 29.22 -5.76
CA LEU A 8 2.10 28.23 -4.84
C LEU A 8 2.98 26.99 -4.80
N THR A 9 3.49 26.63 -3.63
CA THR A 9 4.15 25.35 -3.45
C THR A 9 3.12 24.21 -3.40
N PRO A 10 3.51 22.95 -3.66
CA PRO A 10 2.61 21.80 -3.49
C PRO A 10 2.02 21.71 -2.07
N ASP A 11 2.79 22.09 -1.05
CA ASP A 11 2.34 22.05 0.35
C ASP A 11 1.30 23.16 0.63
N ASP A 12 1.47 24.36 0.04
CA ASP A 12 0.47 25.42 0.11
C ASP A 12 -0.84 25.00 -0.55
N LEU A 13 -0.76 24.39 -1.73
CA LEU A 13 -1.94 23.91 -2.45
C LEU A 13 -2.68 22.82 -1.64
N PHE A 14 -1.94 21.84 -1.12
CA PHE A 14 -2.53 20.77 -0.31
C PHE A 14 -3.19 21.32 0.96
N SER A 15 -2.53 22.26 1.65
CA SER A 15 -3.06 22.92 2.84
C SER A 15 -4.35 23.68 2.54
N LYS A 16 -4.38 24.44 1.42
CA LYS A 16 -5.59 25.14 0.98
C LYS A 16 -6.74 24.18 0.66
N MET A 17 -6.46 23.07 -0.03
CA MET A 17 -7.48 22.05 -0.32
C MET A 17 -8.04 21.45 0.97
N CYS A 18 -7.19 21.11 1.94
CA CYS A 18 -7.63 20.60 3.23
C CYS A 18 -8.48 21.62 3.99
N GLY A 19 -8.07 22.90 3.99
CA GLY A 19 -8.85 23.99 4.60
C GLY A 19 -10.24 24.11 4.00
N VAL A 20 -10.35 24.11 2.67
CA VAL A 20 -11.66 24.16 1.98
C VAL A 20 -12.55 22.96 2.35
N VAL A 21 -12.00 21.75 2.44
CA VAL A 21 -12.77 20.56 2.85
C VAL A 21 -13.19 20.65 4.31
N ALA A 22 -12.31 21.10 5.21
CA ALA A 22 -12.62 21.28 6.63
C ALA A 22 -13.75 22.31 6.83
N ASP A 23 -13.65 23.46 6.18
CA ASP A 23 -14.63 24.54 6.25
C ASP A 23 -15.98 24.08 5.69
N TYR A 24 -15.97 23.42 4.53
CA TYR A 24 -17.19 22.91 3.90
C TYR A 24 -17.90 21.84 4.74
N THR A 25 -17.14 20.96 5.40
CA THR A 25 -17.71 19.86 6.18
C THR A 25 -17.95 20.19 7.66
N GLY A 26 -17.45 21.35 8.12
CA GLY A 26 -17.42 21.72 9.54
C GLY A 26 -16.62 20.74 10.40
N LYS A 27 -15.65 20.02 9.82
CA LYS A 27 -14.85 19.01 10.53
C LYS A 27 -13.47 19.57 10.88
N ARG A 28 -13.04 19.27 12.11
CA ARG A 28 -11.71 19.66 12.62
C ARG A 28 -10.56 18.86 12.03
N LEU A 29 -10.83 17.63 11.59
CA LEU A 29 -9.81 16.73 11.04
C LEU A 29 -10.10 16.45 9.57
N VAL A 30 -9.07 16.57 8.74
CA VAL A 30 -9.08 16.15 7.34
C VAL A 30 -8.26 14.88 7.21
N VAL A 31 -8.81 13.90 6.49
CA VAL A 31 -8.13 12.64 6.22
C VAL A 31 -7.88 12.54 4.72
N GLU A 32 -6.62 12.45 4.36
CA GLU A 32 -6.19 12.07 3.01
C GLU A 32 -5.86 10.57 3.02
N LYS A 33 -6.22 9.87 1.95
CA LYS A 33 -5.89 8.46 1.78
C LYS A 33 -5.22 8.24 0.42
N THR A 34 -3.90 8.03 0.47
CA THR A 34 -3.11 7.51 -0.64
C THR A 34 -2.22 6.36 -0.15
N PRO A 35 -2.37 5.12 -0.66
CA PRO A 35 -1.59 3.98 -0.19
C PRO A 35 -0.06 4.22 -0.21
N HIS A 36 0.45 4.91 -1.23
CA HIS A 36 1.88 5.15 -1.39
C HIS A 36 2.49 6.14 -0.39
N HIS A 37 1.67 6.87 0.39
CA HIS A 37 2.17 7.85 1.36
C HIS A 37 3.05 7.25 2.46
N VAL A 38 2.90 5.95 2.76
CA VAL A 38 3.78 5.28 3.72
C VAL A 38 5.26 5.32 3.30
N HIS A 39 5.56 5.36 1.99
CA HIS A 39 6.93 5.46 1.49
C HIS A 39 7.52 6.87 1.65
N TYR A 40 6.68 7.88 1.89
CA TYR A 40 7.03 9.29 2.00
C TYR A 40 6.69 9.88 3.37
N ALA A 41 6.38 9.03 4.36
CA ALA A 41 5.87 9.48 5.65
C ALA A 41 6.82 10.43 6.39
N GLU A 42 8.14 10.27 6.25
CA GLU A 42 9.13 11.19 6.82
C GLU A 42 9.02 12.61 6.22
N ARG A 43 8.87 12.70 4.89
CA ARG A 43 8.67 13.99 4.20
C ARG A 43 7.34 14.63 4.61
N ILE A 44 6.29 13.82 4.73
CA ILE A 44 4.97 14.29 5.15
C ILE A 44 5.03 14.81 6.59
N ALA A 45 5.66 14.08 7.50
CA ALA A 45 5.82 14.50 8.90
C ALA A 45 6.68 15.77 9.03
N LEU A 46 7.66 15.97 8.14
CA LEU A 46 8.44 17.21 8.10
C LEU A 46 7.61 18.42 7.66
N ALA A 47 6.80 18.26 6.61
CA ALA A 47 5.94 19.33 6.09
C ALA A 47 4.74 19.61 7.03
N TYR A 48 4.24 18.58 7.71
CA TYR A 48 3.08 18.64 8.59
C TYR A 48 3.37 17.95 9.93
N PRO A 49 4.07 18.62 10.87
CA PRO A 49 4.55 18.02 12.12
C PRO A 49 3.47 17.43 13.02
N GLU A 50 2.22 17.89 12.90
CA GLU A 50 1.08 17.39 13.70
C GLU A 50 0.36 16.21 13.05
N THR A 51 0.80 15.75 11.87
CA THR A 51 0.18 14.63 11.16
C THR A 51 0.21 13.36 11.99
N ARG A 52 -0.89 12.61 11.92
CA ARG A 52 -1.00 11.26 12.45
C ARG A 52 -1.25 10.28 11.30
N PHE A 53 -0.52 9.19 11.27
CA PHE A 53 -0.58 8.16 10.25
C PHE A 53 -1.42 6.98 10.74
N ILE A 54 -2.46 6.66 9.99
CA ILE A 54 -3.19 5.39 10.12
C ILE A 54 -2.77 4.52 8.94
N VAL A 55 -2.10 3.41 9.23
CA VAL A 55 -1.54 2.55 8.19
C VAL A 55 -2.13 1.16 8.29
N MET A 56 -2.82 0.75 7.23
CA MET A 56 -3.29 -0.62 7.13
C MET A 56 -2.17 -1.52 6.62
N MET A 57 -1.95 -2.63 7.32
CA MET A 57 -1.14 -3.75 6.87
C MET A 57 -2.04 -4.94 6.54
N ARG A 58 -1.48 -5.88 5.79
CA ARG A 58 -2.18 -7.09 5.36
C ARG A 58 -1.20 -8.26 5.39
N GLU A 59 -1.73 -9.44 5.70
CA GLU A 59 -1.00 -10.70 5.60
C GLU A 59 -0.41 -10.88 4.16
N PRO A 60 0.85 -11.32 4.02
CA PRO A 60 1.58 -11.31 2.74
C PRO A 60 0.91 -12.11 1.63
N TYR A 61 0.36 -13.29 1.91
CA TYR A 61 -0.29 -14.10 0.87
C TYR A 61 -1.66 -13.53 0.51
N GLY A 62 -2.35 -12.93 1.48
CA GLY A 62 -3.55 -12.13 1.23
C GLY A 62 -3.27 -10.93 0.32
N PHE A 63 -2.16 -10.24 0.52
CA PHE A 63 -1.69 -9.17 -0.36
C PHE A 63 -1.42 -9.71 -1.77
N MET A 64 -0.66 -10.79 -1.89
CA MET A 64 -0.28 -11.37 -3.18
C MET A 64 -1.49 -11.81 -4.00
N ARG A 65 -2.46 -12.50 -3.38
CA ARG A 65 -3.75 -12.84 -4.01
C ARG A 65 -4.45 -11.59 -4.52
N SER A 66 -4.52 -10.54 -3.70
CA SER A 66 -5.17 -9.29 -4.12
C SER A 66 -4.42 -8.57 -5.24
N TYR A 67 -3.09 -8.68 -5.29
CA TYR A 67 -2.26 -8.03 -6.29
C TYR A 67 -2.36 -8.75 -7.65
N LYS A 68 -2.27 -10.09 -7.64
CA LYS A 68 -2.42 -10.96 -8.82
C LYS A 68 -3.76 -10.73 -9.55
N HIS A 69 -4.81 -10.46 -8.79
CA HIS A 69 -6.19 -10.31 -9.29
C HIS A 69 -6.70 -8.86 -9.32
N GLN A 70 -5.83 -7.87 -9.16
CA GLN A 70 -6.25 -6.46 -9.13
C GLN A 70 -6.90 -6.01 -10.45
N GLY A 71 -6.43 -6.56 -11.57
CA GLY A 71 -6.94 -6.25 -12.91
C GLY A 71 -8.28 -6.88 -13.26
N ASP A 72 -8.72 -7.93 -12.54
CA ASP A 72 -9.88 -8.73 -12.92
C ASP A 72 -11.23 -7.97 -12.84
N ARG A 73 -11.23 -6.77 -12.25
CA ARG A 73 -12.40 -5.88 -12.12
C ARG A 73 -12.49 -4.83 -13.21
N LYS A 74 -11.48 -4.78 -14.08
CA LYS A 74 -11.38 -3.76 -15.11
C LYS A 74 -11.86 -4.34 -16.45
N GLU A 75 -12.17 -3.46 -17.38
CA GLU A 75 -12.46 -3.82 -18.76
C GLU A 75 -11.34 -4.70 -19.35
N ASP A 76 -11.69 -5.56 -20.30
CA ASP A 76 -10.82 -6.67 -20.76
C ASP A 76 -9.43 -6.20 -21.21
N GLU A 77 -9.33 -5.06 -21.91
CA GLU A 77 -8.05 -4.48 -22.34
C GLU A 77 -7.14 -4.14 -21.16
N VAL A 78 -7.72 -3.57 -20.11
CA VAL A 78 -6.96 -3.17 -18.91
C VAL A 78 -6.62 -4.41 -18.08
N LYS A 79 -7.54 -5.36 -17.98
CA LYS A 79 -7.32 -6.64 -17.29
C LYS A 79 -6.12 -7.40 -17.86
N ASP A 80 -6.01 -7.49 -19.18
CA ASP A 80 -4.89 -8.14 -19.86
C ASP A 80 -3.56 -7.43 -19.63
N SER A 81 -3.56 -6.09 -19.62
CA SER A 81 -2.38 -5.31 -19.29
C SER A 81 -1.88 -5.61 -17.87
N PHE A 82 -2.78 -5.64 -16.88
CA PHE A 82 -2.43 -5.97 -15.49
C PHE A 82 -1.88 -7.40 -15.36
N LYS A 83 -2.49 -8.38 -16.03
CA LYS A 83 -2.00 -9.76 -16.02
C LYS A 83 -0.59 -9.89 -16.61
N ARG A 84 -0.29 -9.15 -17.69
CA ARG A 84 1.05 -9.15 -18.33
C ARG A 84 2.13 -8.51 -17.46
N LEU A 85 1.75 -7.63 -16.53
CA LEU A 85 2.65 -6.95 -15.60
C LEU A 85 2.84 -7.72 -14.29
N TYR A 86 2.01 -8.73 -14.01
CA TYR A 86 2.19 -9.56 -12.84
C TYR A 86 3.41 -10.46 -12.97
N HIS A 87 4.22 -10.49 -11.91
CA HIS A 87 5.24 -11.51 -11.69
C HIS A 87 5.45 -11.65 -10.18
N PRO A 88 5.64 -12.88 -9.65
CA PRO A 88 5.77 -13.11 -8.22
C PRO A 88 6.91 -12.32 -7.57
N ILE A 89 8.07 -12.24 -8.23
CA ILE A 89 9.21 -11.40 -7.80
C ILE A 89 8.80 -9.92 -7.68
N GLY A 90 8.13 -9.36 -8.69
CA GLY A 90 7.63 -7.98 -8.65
C GLY A 90 6.69 -7.73 -7.48
N CYS A 91 5.70 -8.62 -7.31
CA CYS A 91 4.74 -8.54 -6.21
C CYS A 91 5.42 -8.61 -4.83
N ALA A 92 6.37 -9.54 -4.66
CA ALA A 92 7.12 -9.70 -3.42
C ALA A 92 8.00 -8.48 -3.09
N MET A 93 8.64 -7.87 -4.10
CA MET A 93 9.37 -6.61 -3.94
C MET A 93 8.44 -5.47 -3.54
N VAL A 94 7.26 -5.36 -4.17
CA VAL A 94 6.24 -4.36 -3.81
C VAL A 94 5.85 -4.52 -2.33
N TYR A 95 5.45 -5.73 -1.92
CA TYR A 95 5.08 -6.02 -0.54
C TYR A 95 6.21 -5.69 0.45
N ARG A 96 7.44 -6.14 0.14
CA ARG A 96 8.63 -5.87 0.96
C ARG A 96 8.84 -4.37 1.17
N GLY A 97 8.70 -3.55 0.13
CA GLY A 97 8.84 -2.10 0.21
C GLY A 97 7.80 -1.46 1.14
N TYR A 98 6.53 -1.89 1.04
CA TYR A 98 5.47 -1.46 1.95
C TYR A 98 5.75 -1.86 3.40
N ALA A 99 6.06 -3.14 3.63
CA ALA A 99 6.31 -3.67 4.96
C ALA A 99 7.50 -2.97 5.65
N ARG A 100 8.59 -2.73 4.92
CA ARG A 100 9.73 -1.95 5.41
C ARG A 100 9.34 -0.51 5.77
N SER A 101 8.54 0.15 4.94
CA SER A 101 8.06 1.51 5.22
C SER A 101 7.18 1.56 6.47
N ILE A 102 6.32 0.57 6.69
CA ILE A 102 5.49 0.47 7.90
C ILE A 102 6.37 0.32 9.14
N VAL A 103 7.31 -0.63 9.13
CA VAL A 103 8.24 -0.85 10.26
C VAL A 103 9.05 0.41 10.55
N ARG A 104 9.59 1.05 9.51
CA ARG A 104 10.35 2.30 9.65
C ARG A 104 9.49 3.41 10.26
N LEU A 105 8.28 3.63 9.73
CA LEU A 105 7.37 4.65 10.22
C LEU A 105 7.00 4.42 11.70
N GLN A 106 6.65 3.19 12.06
CA GLN A 106 6.34 2.82 13.44
C GLN A 106 7.54 3.05 14.37
N SER A 107 8.76 2.75 13.92
CA SER A 107 9.98 2.94 14.73
C SER A 107 10.35 4.42 14.92
N ARG A 108 10.16 5.27 13.90
CA ARG A 108 10.56 6.68 13.94
C ARG A 108 9.49 7.60 14.52
N HIS A 109 8.22 7.27 14.33
CA HIS A 109 7.08 8.09 14.76
C HIS A 109 6.05 7.26 15.55
N PRO A 110 6.43 6.57 16.64
CA PRO A 110 5.54 5.64 17.34
C PRO A 110 4.28 6.31 17.89
N LYS A 111 4.39 7.56 18.36
CA LYS A 111 3.24 8.33 18.89
C LYS A 111 2.31 8.87 17.80
N GLN A 112 2.80 8.99 16.56
CA GLN A 112 2.04 9.50 15.42
C GLN A 112 1.61 8.37 14.48
N THR A 113 1.79 7.10 14.84
CA THR A 113 1.51 5.97 13.95
C THR A 113 0.59 4.95 14.60
N CYS A 114 -0.54 4.68 13.96
CA CYS A 114 -1.44 3.58 14.29
C CYS A 114 -1.45 2.56 13.15
N VAL A 115 -0.84 1.40 13.38
CA VAL A 115 -0.79 0.29 12.40
C VAL A 115 -1.97 -0.64 12.65
N ILE A 116 -2.73 -0.98 11.60
CA ILE A 116 -3.95 -1.80 11.69
C ILE A 116 -3.84 -2.99 10.74
N ALA A 117 -4.02 -4.21 11.24
CA ALA A 117 -4.13 -5.38 10.38
C ALA A 117 -5.52 -5.44 9.71
N LEU A 118 -5.60 -5.71 8.41
CA LEU A 118 -6.88 -5.91 7.71
C LEU A 118 -7.71 -7.03 8.35
N GLU A 119 -7.02 -8.04 8.87
CA GLU A 119 -7.59 -9.20 9.54
C GLU A 119 -8.31 -8.79 10.84
N ASP A 120 -7.82 -7.76 11.54
CA ASP A 120 -8.49 -7.21 12.71
C ASP A 120 -9.75 -6.43 12.33
N VAL A 121 -9.72 -5.69 11.20
CA VAL A 121 -10.90 -4.98 10.69
C VAL A 121 -12.02 -5.96 10.35
N THR A 122 -11.66 -7.12 9.81
CA THR A 122 -12.63 -8.17 9.45
C THR A 122 -13.19 -8.88 10.68
N ARG A 123 -12.36 -9.07 11.72
CA ARG A 123 -12.72 -9.82 12.94
C ARG A 123 -13.49 -8.97 13.95
N ASP A 124 -13.05 -7.74 14.18
CA ASP A 124 -13.63 -6.79 15.16
C ASP A 124 -13.54 -5.35 14.62
N PRO A 125 -14.39 -4.98 13.65
CA PRO A 125 -14.39 -3.64 13.08
C PRO A 125 -14.66 -2.55 14.13
N SER A 126 -15.57 -2.81 15.06
CA SER A 126 -15.93 -1.88 16.14
C SER A 126 -14.74 -1.63 17.08
N GLY A 127 -14.00 -2.66 17.45
CA GLY A 127 -12.77 -2.53 18.24
C GLY A 127 -11.68 -1.73 17.52
N VAL A 128 -11.49 -1.97 16.22
CA VAL A 128 -10.56 -1.17 15.42
C VAL A 128 -10.97 0.30 15.38
N LEU A 129 -12.25 0.61 15.16
CA LEU A 129 -12.75 1.98 15.15
C LEU A 129 -12.59 2.68 16.48
N ARG A 130 -12.82 1.99 17.61
CA ARG A 130 -12.52 2.54 18.94
C ARG A 130 -11.04 2.86 19.11
N ARG A 131 -10.16 1.99 18.61
CA ARG A 131 -8.70 2.23 18.66
C ARG A 131 -8.28 3.44 17.81
N ILE A 132 -8.85 3.59 16.62
CA ILE A 132 -8.62 4.77 15.77
C ILE A 132 -9.15 6.03 16.45
N ALA A 133 -10.37 6.00 17.00
CA ALA A 133 -10.96 7.14 17.68
C ALA A 133 -10.09 7.61 18.85
N ALA A 134 -9.65 6.67 19.71
CA ALA A 134 -8.72 6.97 20.80
C ALA A 134 -7.38 7.53 20.28
N PHE A 135 -6.83 6.96 19.21
CA PHE A 135 -5.59 7.44 18.60
C PHE A 135 -5.72 8.86 18.00
N LEU A 136 -6.91 9.27 17.57
CA LEU A 136 -7.19 10.59 17.00
C LEU A 136 -7.76 11.60 18.02
N ASP A 137 -7.84 11.22 19.30
CA ASP A 137 -8.52 12.00 20.35
C ASP A 137 -9.96 12.39 19.97
N LEU A 138 -10.69 11.43 19.40
CA LEU A 138 -12.09 11.56 19.03
C LEU A 138 -12.98 10.83 20.03
N SER A 139 -14.19 11.36 20.22
CA SER A 139 -15.25 10.64 20.93
C SER A 139 -15.51 9.28 20.26
N PRO A 140 -15.90 8.25 21.04
CA PRO A 140 -16.23 6.95 20.48
C PRO A 140 -17.22 7.08 19.34
N MET A 141 -16.84 6.57 18.17
CA MET A 141 -17.74 6.45 17.04
C MET A 141 -18.77 5.35 17.36
N GLY A 142 -20.04 5.55 16.99
CA GLY A 142 -21.06 4.52 17.12
C GLY A 142 -20.72 3.26 16.31
N GLU A 143 -21.55 2.22 16.42
CA GLU A 143 -21.38 1.01 15.62
C GLU A 143 -21.43 1.36 14.12
N ALA A 144 -20.30 1.18 13.42
CA ALA A 144 -20.27 1.32 11.98
C ALA A 144 -20.58 -0.03 11.35
N ALA A 145 -21.68 -0.11 10.63
CA ALA A 145 -21.91 -1.20 9.70
C ALA A 145 -20.93 -1.02 8.53
N LEU A 146 -19.79 -1.71 8.57
CA LEU A 146 -18.92 -1.77 7.40
C LEU A 146 -19.65 -2.58 6.33
N PRO A 147 -19.84 -2.04 5.11
CA PRO A 147 -20.42 -2.82 4.03
C PRO A 147 -19.52 -4.03 3.79
N ALA A 148 -20.12 -5.21 3.59
CA ALA A 148 -19.42 -6.46 3.29
C ALA A 148 -18.79 -6.47 1.88
N ILE A 149 -18.39 -5.31 1.36
CA ILE A 149 -17.79 -5.13 0.06
C ILE A 149 -16.29 -5.37 0.24
N ASN A 150 -15.88 -6.63 0.08
CA ASN A 150 -14.49 -6.90 -0.20
C ASN A 150 -14.21 -6.40 -1.63
N SER A 151 -13.61 -5.21 -1.74
CA SER A 151 -13.22 -4.69 -3.06
C SER A 151 -12.44 -5.76 -3.83
N SER A 152 -11.56 -6.49 -3.14
CA SER A 152 -10.98 -7.83 -3.38
C SER A 152 -11.66 -8.75 -4.42
N PHE A 153 -12.77 -9.34 -3.96
CA PHE A 153 -13.34 -10.58 -4.45
C PHE A 153 -14.85 -10.53 -4.16
N PRO A 154 -15.69 -10.11 -5.12
CA PRO A 154 -17.13 -9.91 -4.90
C PRO A 154 -17.94 -11.21 -4.81
N GLN A 155 -17.43 -12.26 -4.16
CA GLN A 155 -17.89 -13.67 -4.16
C GLN A 155 -17.14 -14.54 -5.20
N GLY A 156 -16.49 -15.58 -4.69
CA GLY A 156 -15.71 -16.56 -5.46
C GLY A 156 -14.80 -17.37 -4.54
N PRO A 157 -14.38 -18.59 -4.91
CA PRO A 157 -13.44 -19.39 -4.13
C PRO A 157 -12.14 -18.62 -3.93
N ALA A 158 -11.50 -18.80 -2.77
CA ALA A 158 -10.20 -18.20 -2.49
C ALA A 158 -9.21 -18.62 -3.57
N VAL A 159 -8.66 -17.67 -4.32
CA VAL A 159 -7.72 -17.99 -5.38
C VAL A 159 -6.47 -18.61 -4.75
N ILE A 160 -6.11 -19.79 -5.25
CA ILE A 160 -4.95 -20.54 -4.79
C ILE A 160 -3.70 -19.87 -5.37
N LEU A 161 -2.74 -19.56 -4.51
CA LEU A 161 -1.43 -19.10 -4.95
C LEU A 161 -0.61 -20.28 -5.46
N GLU A 162 0.17 -20.04 -6.51
CA GLU A 162 1.11 -21.05 -6.99
C GLU A 162 2.27 -21.18 -6.00
N ARG A 163 2.96 -22.33 -6.02
CA ARG A 163 4.13 -22.54 -5.15
C ARG A 163 5.25 -21.55 -5.45
N GLU A 164 5.37 -21.13 -6.71
CA GLU A 164 6.24 -20.03 -7.17
C GLU A 164 5.94 -18.70 -6.47
N ASP A 165 4.66 -18.35 -6.36
CA ASP A 165 4.21 -17.12 -5.68
C ASP A 165 4.67 -17.13 -4.21
N VAL A 166 4.41 -18.23 -3.51
CA VAL A 166 4.79 -18.42 -2.10
C VAL A 166 6.31 -18.41 -1.93
N PHE A 167 7.06 -19.10 -2.80
CA PHE A 167 8.52 -19.13 -2.75
C PHE A 167 9.12 -17.73 -2.81
N TRP A 168 8.77 -16.94 -3.84
CA TRP A 168 9.37 -15.62 -4.04
C TRP A 168 8.95 -14.62 -2.96
N MET A 169 7.71 -14.71 -2.46
CA MET A 169 7.26 -13.93 -1.30
C MET A 169 8.12 -14.24 -0.06
N ASN A 170 8.32 -15.51 0.27
CA ASN A 170 9.15 -15.93 1.39
C ASN A 170 10.61 -15.49 1.22
N PHE A 171 11.16 -15.74 0.04
CA PHE A 171 12.56 -15.50 -0.26
C PHE A 171 12.89 -14.00 -0.21
N LEU A 172 12.09 -13.16 -0.86
CA LEU A 172 12.39 -11.73 -0.98
C LEU A 172 11.87 -10.90 0.18
N ALA A 173 10.72 -11.27 0.77
CA ALA A 173 10.05 -10.47 1.80
C ALA A 173 10.04 -11.13 3.19
N GLY A 174 10.60 -12.33 3.37
CA GLY A 174 10.51 -13.09 4.63
C GLY A 174 10.95 -12.35 5.88
N SER A 175 12.01 -11.53 5.81
CA SER A 175 12.44 -10.69 6.94
C SER A 175 11.41 -9.61 7.29
N ALA A 176 10.80 -8.98 6.28
CA ALA A 176 9.77 -7.96 6.45
C ALA A 176 8.44 -8.57 6.94
N ILE A 177 8.09 -9.77 6.46
CA ILE A 177 6.95 -10.56 6.96
C ILE A 177 7.07 -10.78 8.47
N ARG A 178 8.23 -11.28 8.91
CA ARG A 178 8.50 -11.52 10.34
C ARG A 178 8.52 -10.22 11.15
N ALA A 179 9.06 -9.13 10.61
CA ALA A 179 9.10 -7.84 11.29
C ALA A 179 7.70 -7.25 11.55
N LEU A 180 6.71 -7.60 10.73
CA LEU A 180 5.30 -7.24 10.95
C LEU A 180 4.53 -8.26 11.82
N GLY A 181 5.20 -9.31 12.31
CA GLY A 181 4.58 -10.33 13.15
C GLY A 181 3.80 -11.41 12.41
N TYR A 182 3.90 -11.47 11.07
CA TYR A 182 3.27 -12.52 10.28
C TYR A 182 4.11 -13.79 10.21
N LYS A 183 3.42 -14.93 10.03
CA LYS A 183 4.05 -16.23 9.79
C LYS A 183 4.29 -16.42 8.30
N MET A 184 5.38 -17.09 7.95
CA MET A 184 5.61 -17.54 6.57
C MET A 184 4.90 -18.88 6.33
N ASP A 185 4.36 -19.05 5.15
CA ASP A 185 3.83 -20.30 4.62
C ASP A 185 4.99 -21.22 4.22
N PRO A 186 5.14 -22.40 4.84
CA PRO A 186 6.22 -23.34 4.54
C PRO A 186 6.00 -24.15 3.26
N ALA A 187 4.90 -23.96 2.53
CA ALA A 187 4.50 -24.83 1.43
C ALA A 187 5.49 -24.88 0.26
N ALA A 188 6.32 -23.85 0.06
CA ALA A 188 7.23 -23.74 -1.09
C ALA A 188 8.69 -24.09 -0.75
N ASN A 189 9.36 -24.74 -1.69
CA ASN A 189 10.78 -25.10 -1.64
C ASN A 189 11.58 -24.40 -2.75
N PHE A 190 12.90 -24.59 -2.77
CA PHE A 190 13.78 -23.93 -3.75
C PHE A 190 13.46 -24.28 -5.22
N ALA A 191 13.06 -25.53 -5.51
CA ALA A 191 12.72 -25.94 -6.87
C ALA A 191 11.47 -25.21 -7.39
N ASP A 192 10.53 -24.89 -6.49
CA ASP A 192 9.36 -24.08 -6.81
C ASP A 192 9.74 -22.66 -7.26
N GLY A 193 10.92 -22.14 -6.91
CA GLY A 193 11.35 -20.81 -7.37
C GLY A 193 11.83 -20.76 -8.82
N ILE A 194 12.32 -21.89 -9.34
CA ILE A 194 13.01 -21.95 -10.63
C ILE A 194 12.04 -21.71 -11.79
N GLY A 195 10.79 -22.15 -11.67
CA GLY A 195 9.76 -22.05 -12.72
C GLY A 195 9.48 -20.62 -13.19
N ALA A 196 9.63 -19.63 -12.30
CA ALA A 196 9.42 -18.22 -12.65
C ALA A 196 10.59 -17.59 -13.41
N LEU A 197 11.82 -18.11 -13.27
CA LEU A 197 13.04 -17.48 -13.79
C LEU A 197 13.05 -17.29 -15.32
N PRO A 198 12.59 -18.24 -16.16
CA PRO A 198 12.57 -18.06 -17.61
C PRO A 198 11.67 -16.89 -18.06
N SER A 199 10.63 -16.57 -17.29
CA SER A 199 9.72 -15.46 -17.62
C SER A 199 10.26 -14.08 -17.20
N LEU A 200 11.28 -14.07 -16.32
CA LEU A 200 11.80 -12.86 -15.69
C LEU A 200 12.35 -11.82 -16.69
N PRO A 201 13.14 -12.17 -17.72
CA PRO A 201 13.65 -11.19 -18.67
C PRO A 201 12.52 -10.50 -19.47
N LEU A 202 11.55 -11.30 -19.94
CA LEU A 202 10.41 -10.78 -20.70
C LEU A 202 9.50 -9.91 -19.82
N TRP A 203 9.25 -10.34 -18.58
CA TRP A 203 8.52 -9.53 -17.62
C TRP A 203 9.24 -8.22 -17.31
N GLY A 204 10.56 -8.27 -17.06
CA GLY A 204 11.37 -7.09 -16.76
C GLY A 204 11.34 -6.06 -17.90
N TRP A 205 11.43 -6.53 -19.15
CA TRP A 205 11.25 -5.69 -20.33
C TRP A 205 9.87 -5.05 -20.37
N ARG A 206 8.79 -5.83 -20.18
CA ARG A 206 7.41 -5.31 -20.18
C ARG A 206 7.17 -4.28 -19.08
N ALA A 207 7.66 -4.55 -17.87
CA ALA A 207 7.57 -3.63 -16.74
C ALA A 207 8.32 -2.33 -17.02
N MET A 208 9.53 -2.41 -17.62
CA MET A 208 10.31 -1.24 -18.00
C MET A 208 9.62 -0.43 -19.09
N ALA A 209 9.15 -1.07 -20.17
CA ALA A 209 8.43 -0.41 -21.25
C ALA A 209 7.17 0.30 -20.73
N HIS A 210 6.43 -0.34 -19.82
CA HIS A 210 5.30 0.27 -19.15
C HIS A 210 5.72 1.49 -18.32
N LEU A 211 6.78 1.39 -17.50
CA LEU A 211 7.29 2.53 -16.73
C LEU A 211 7.72 3.69 -17.63
N MET A 212 8.41 3.42 -18.74
CA MET A 212 8.84 4.44 -19.70
C MET A 212 7.66 5.13 -20.41
N ALA A 213 6.59 4.40 -20.69
CA ALA A 213 5.39 4.95 -21.33
C ALA A 213 4.57 5.87 -20.40
N TYR A 214 4.56 5.60 -19.09
CA TYR A 214 3.69 6.30 -18.13
C TYR A 214 4.41 7.24 -17.17
N GLN A 215 5.72 7.09 -16.96
CA GLN A 215 6.51 7.99 -16.11
C GLN A 215 7.37 8.90 -16.98
N ASN A 216 6.86 10.10 -17.26
CA ASN A 216 7.64 11.19 -17.85
C ASN A 216 8.83 11.54 -16.92
N ALA A 217 9.99 10.98 -17.23
CA ALA A 217 11.35 11.46 -16.96
C ALA A 217 12.18 11.01 -15.73
N ARG A 218 11.79 10.08 -14.83
CA ARG A 218 12.70 9.64 -13.73
C ARG A 218 12.63 8.16 -13.30
N VAL A 219 12.62 7.24 -14.26
CA VAL A 219 12.63 5.78 -13.99
C VAL A 219 13.78 5.36 -13.05
N MET A 220 14.98 5.92 -13.21
CA MET A 220 16.13 5.59 -12.35
C MET A 220 15.98 6.06 -10.90
N GLY A 221 15.29 7.19 -10.67
CA GLY A 221 15.01 7.66 -9.31
C GLY A 221 14.04 6.73 -8.58
N TYR A 222 13.01 6.27 -9.30
CA TYR A 222 12.04 5.31 -8.79
C TYR A 222 12.70 3.97 -8.43
N LEU A 223 13.53 3.41 -9.32
CA LEU A 223 14.21 2.13 -9.07
C LEU A 223 15.17 2.18 -7.87
N ARG A 224 15.93 3.27 -7.69
CA ARG A 224 16.82 3.42 -6.51
C ARG A 224 16.07 3.42 -5.19
N GLN A 225 14.87 4.01 -5.15
CA GLN A 225 14.05 4.04 -3.93
C GLN A 225 13.50 2.67 -3.55
N TRP A 226 13.28 1.78 -4.53
CA TRP A 226 12.72 0.45 -4.32
C TRP A 226 13.77 -0.64 -4.05
N LEU A 227 15.00 -0.46 -4.54
CA LEU A 227 16.08 -1.45 -4.38
C LEU A 227 16.93 -1.24 -3.12
N ALA A 228 16.86 -0.07 -2.47
CA ALA A 228 17.48 0.18 -1.15
C ALA A 228 16.64 -0.42 0.00
#